data_AF-A0A7Y5U713-F1
#
_entry.id   AF-A0A7Y5U713-F1
#
_cell.length_a   1.000
_cell.length_b   1.000
_cell.length_c   1.000
_cell.angle_alpha   90.00
_cell.angle_beta   90.00
_cell.angle_gamma   90.00
#
_symmetry.space_group_name_H-M   'P 1'
#
loop_
_entity.id
_entity.type
_entity.pdbx_description
1 polymer ?
#
loop_
_entity_poly.entity_id
_entity_poly.type
_entity_poly.pdbx_seq_one_letter_code
_entity_poly.pdbx_strand_id
1 'polypeptide(L)' 'MRVLAVTHGPDVRPEVFADVIVDEGHELVEWDIRSRGVPPSSEFDAVIVLGGEQNVGEELEHPWL' A
#
# COMPACT_ATOMS: atom_id res chain seq x y z
N MET A 1 -1.38 13.73 8.72
CA MET A 1 -0.64 13.47 7.48
C MET A 1 -1.48 12.57 6.59
N ARG A 2 -1.24 12.56 5.28
CA ARG A 2 -1.83 11.58 4.35
C ARG A 2 -0.83 10.45 4.16
N VAL A 3 -1.17 9.26 4.66
CA VAL A 3 -0.33 8.07 4.60
C VAL A 3 -0.89 7.11 3.56
N LEU A 4 -0.05 6.73 2.60
CA LEU A 4 -0.38 5.73 1.59
C LEU A 4 0.06 4.34 2.07
N ALA A 5 -0.87 3.40 2.09
CA ALA A 5 -0.56 1.97 2.24
C ALA A 5 -0.75 1.26 0.91
N VAL A 6 0.37 0.84 0.30
CA VAL A 6 0.36 0.02 -0.92
C VAL A 6 0.18 -1.44 -0.53
N THR A 7 -0.88 -2.06 -1.04
CA THR A 7 -1.24 -3.45 -0.76
C THR A 7 -1.13 -4.33 -2.02
N HIS A 8 -0.97 -5.63 -1.81
CA HIS A 8 -0.77 -6.64 -2.87
C HIS A 8 -1.91 -7.67 -2.94
N GLY A 9 -3.12 -7.27 -2.55
CA GLY A 9 -4.33 -8.09 -2.55
C GLY A 9 -5.26 -7.81 -1.36
N PRO A 10 -6.44 -8.44 -1.33
CA PRO A 10 -7.45 -8.20 -0.27
C PRO A 10 -7.02 -8.71 1.11
N ASP A 11 -6.11 -9.69 1.15
CA ASP A 11 -5.66 -10.35 2.38
C ASP A 11 -4.39 -9.74 2.97
N VAL A 12 -3.82 -8.71 2.32
CA VAL A 12 -2.69 -7.94 2.85
C VAL A 12 -3.17 -6.54 3.18
N ARG A 13 -3.48 -6.31 4.45
CA ARG A 13 -4.02 -5.04 4.94
C ARG A 13 -3.05 -4.39 5.94
N PRO A 14 -3.21 -3.08 6.24
CA PRO A 14 -2.30 -2.38 7.14
C PRO A 14 -2.44 -2.80 8.62
N GLU A 15 -3.53 -3.47 9.01
CA GLU A 15 -3.77 -4.01 10.36
C GLU A 15 -3.41 -3.00 11.46
N VAL A 16 -2.50 -3.33 12.37
CA VAL A 16 -2.04 -2.47 13.47
C VAL A 16 -1.56 -1.09 13.03
N PHE A 17 -1.03 -0.95 11.81
CA PHE A 17 -0.63 0.35 11.28
C PHE A 17 -1.85 1.24 11.02
N ALA A 18 -2.98 0.67 10.58
CA ALA A 18 -4.20 1.45 10.35
C ALA A 18 -4.71 2.09 11.63
N ASP A 19 -4.79 1.30 12.70
CA ASP A 19 -5.26 1.77 14.01
C ASP A 19 -4.39 2.93 14.51
N VAL A 20 -3.06 2.75 14.51
CA VAL A 20 -2.11 3.79 14.96
C VAL A 20 -2.21 5.06 14.11
N ILE A 21 -2.30 4.93 12.78
CA ILE A 21 -2.40 6.10 11.88
C ILE A 21 -3.68 6.88 12.15
N VAL A 22 -4.81 6.19 12.33
CA VAL A 22 -6.10 6.84 12.58
C VAL A 22 -6.14 7.45 13.99
N ASP A 23 -5.65 6.75 15.00
CA ASP A 23 -5.65 7.21 16.40
C ASP A 23 -4.78 8.47 16.60
N GLU A 24 -3.69 8.61 15.83
CA GLU A 24 -2.85 9.83 15.79
C GLU A 24 -3.45 10.94 14.90
N GLY A 25 -4.67 10.75 14.37
CA GLY A 25 -5.39 11.75 13.58
C GLY A 25 -4.86 11.95 12.16
N HIS A 26 -4.26 10.91 11.57
CA HIS A 26 -3.78 10.92 10.18
C HIS A 26 -4.79 10.25 9.23
N GLU A 27 -4.76 10.61 7.95
CA GLU A 27 -5.57 9.98 6.90
C GLU A 27 -4.81 8.77 6.35
N LEU A 28 -5.42 7.59 6.42
CA LEU A 28 -4.93 6.39 5.76
C LEU A 28 -5.62 6.21 4.40
N VAL A 29 -4.82 6.04 3.34
CA VAL A 29 -5.31 5.68 2.01
C VAL A 29 -4.74 4.32 1.62
N GLU A 30 -5.60 3.32 1.49
CA GLU A 30 -5.24 2.00 0.98
C GLU A 30 -5.26 1.96 -0.54
N TRP A 31 -4.24 1.37 -1.14
CA TRP A 31 -4.05 1.28 -2.58
C TRP A 31 -3.57 -0.10 -3.01
N ASP A 32 -4.50 -0.90 -3.52
CA ASP A 32 -4.17 -2.18 -4.15
C ASP A 32 -3.50 -1.93 -5.51
N ILE A 33 -2.19 -2.15 -5.57
CA ILE A 33 -1.38 -1.91 -6.78
C ILE A 33 -1.75 -2.88 -7.91
N ARG A 34 -2.28 -4.07 -7.59
CA ARG A 34 -2.65 -5.08 -8.58
C ARG A 34 -3.80 -4.62 -9.46
N SER A 35 -4.76 -3.90 -8.87
CA SER A 35 -5.96 -3.43 -9.56
C SER A 35 -5.84 -1.97 -10.02
N ARG A 36 -5.05 -1.15 -9.33
CA ARG A 36 -4.99 0.30 -9.58
C ARG A 36 -3.68 0.78 -10.20
N GLY A 37 -2.65 -0.07 -10.29
CA GLY A 37 -1.33 0.30 -10.78
C GLY A 37 -0.59 1.24 -9.83
N VAL A 38 0.46 1.90 -10.32
CA VAL A 38 1.32 2.77 -9.50
C VAL A 38 0.55 3.98 -8.94
N PRO A 39 0.58 4.22 -7.62
CA PRO A 39 -0.11 5.36 -6.99
C PRO A 39 0.57 6.71 -7.28
N PRO A 40 -0.18 7.84 -7.27
CA PRO A 40 0.41 9.18 -7.41
C PRO A 40 1.20 9.56 -6.14
N SER A 41 2.52 9.38 -6.18
CA SER A 41 3.38 9.49 -4.99
C SER A 41 3.49 10.89 -4.38
N SER A 42 3.26 11.95 -5.16
CA SER A 42 3.39 13.34 -4.69
C SER A 42 2.25 13.81 -3.77
N GLU A 43 1.21 13.01 -3.59
CA GLU A 43 0.01 13.37 -2.82
C GLU A 43 0.06 12.96 -1.34
N PHE A 44 1.11 12.24 -0.94
CA PHE A 44 1.23 11.60 0.36
C PHE A 44 2.48 12.06 1.09
N ASP A 45 2.34 12.22 2.41
CA ASP A 45 3.44 12.64 3.28
C ASP A 45 4.30 11.46 3.73
N ALA A 46 3.75 10.23 3.65
CA ALA A 46 4.44 8.99 3.99
C ALA A 46 3.85 7.82 3.19
N VAL A 47 4.68 6.80 2.95
CA VAL A 47 4.31 5.58 2.21
C VAL A 47 4.75 4.34 2.98
N ILE A 48 3.85 3.37 3.09
CA ILE A 48 4.11 2.03 3.62
C ILE A 48 3.80 1.04 2.49
N VAL A 49 4.76 0.18 2.16
CA VAL A 49 4.58 -0.89 1.18
C VAL A 49 4.50 -2.21 1.96
N LEU A 50 3.36 -2.89 1.87
CA LEU A 50 3.12 -4.12 2.61
C LEU A 50 3.68 -5.34 1.88
N GLY A 51 3.70 -6.49 2.55
CA GLY A 51 4.11 -7.75 1.96
C GLY A 51 3.18 -8.20 0.82
N GLY A 52 3.51 -9.34 0.22
CA GLY A 52 2.73 -9.94 -0.84
C GLY A 52 3.16 -11.39 -1.06
N GLU A 53 2.41 -12.12 -1.88
CA GLU A 53 2.74 -13.49 -2.29
C GLU A 53 3.88 -13.55 -3.32
N GLN A 54 4.26 -12.40 -3.89
CA GLN A 54 5.13 -12.26 -5.05
C GLN A 54 6.60 -12.08 -4.65
N ASN A 55 7.51 -12.55 -5.49
CA ASN A 55 8.94 -12.25 -5.39
C ASN A 55 9.32 -11.02 -6.24
N VAL A 56 10.35 -10.30 -5.81
CA VAL A 56 10.83 -9.05 -6.44
C VAL A 56 11.38 -9.16 -7.87
N GLY A 57 11.40 -10.36 -8.46
CA GLY A 57 11.89 -10.61 -9.83
C GLY A 57 10.86 -11.31 -10.73
N GLU A 58 9.59 -11.28 -10.32
CA GLU A 58 8.47 -11.91 -11.04
C GLU A 58 7.68 -10.90 -11.88
N GLU A 59 8.30 -9.84 -12.39
CA GLU A 59 7.61 -8.74 -13.10
C GLU A 59 6.90 -9.22 -14.38
N LEU A 60 7.30 -10.36 -14.96
CA LEU A 60 6.59 -10.97 -16.08
C LEU A 60 5.24 -11.59 -15.68
N GLU A 61 5.17 -12.17 -14.47
CA GLU A 61 3.95 -12.78 -13.91
C GLU A 61 3.10 -11.74 -13.17
N HIS A 62 3.75 -10.70 -12.66
CA HIS A 62 3.17 -9.60 -11.91
C HIS A 62 3.59 -8.24 -12.50
N PRO A 63 3.03 -7.81 -13.65
CA PRO A 63 3.46 -6.60 -14.37
C PRO A 63 3.25 -5.25 -13.65
N TRP A 64 2.71 -5.30 -12.43
CA TRP A 64 2.51 -4.15 -11.55
C TRP A 64 3.65 -3.96 -10.55
N LEU A 65 4.54 -4.96 -10.40
CA LEU A 65 5.84 -4.82 -9.72
C LEU A 65 6.72 -3.84 -10.51
#